data_AF-A0A954N6S4-F1
#
_entry.id   AF-A0A954N6S4-F1
#
_cell.length_a   1.000
_cell.length_b   1.000
_cell.length_c   1.000
_cell.angle_alpha   90.00
_cell.angle_beta   90.00
_cell.angle_gamma   90.00
#
_symmetry.space_group_name_H-M   'P 1'
#
loop_
_entity.id
_entity.type
_entity.pdbx_description
1 polymer ?
#
loop_
_entity_poly.entity_id
_entity_poly.type
_entity_poly.pdbx_seq_one_letter_code
_entity_poly.pdbx_strand_id
1 'polypeptide(L)'
;MQRAPMQLGIHVVLLTCLFACSRTEAAVPHGGALDGNRPRVIVTTDIGGSDPDDFQSLVHLLFYADVLDVEGVISSPPGGGRVEDVSEVMDAYAKDYPNLKAHANEYPDVETFRRVVKQGAIEKSPPQGWSEPTDGSQWIIQRAREDDSRPLWVLVWGSITDVAQAVHDDPSIKSKLRVYSIGSWNTSQDRAARDYLFNNHADLWWIESDTTFRGMYMGGGQEEEWGNRSFVELHVKGHGSLGNLFFEKKRDIKMGDTPSLLFLLEGDPDEPAGPHWGGAFLTTGHGEHYWHDDPDEGLSINGRAGAKTVNRWRRDYLEDWRRRMDRAIKP
;
A
#
# COMPACT_ATOMS: atom_id res chain seq x y z
N MET A 1 51.03 -14.07 76.22
CA MET A 1 49.65 -14.42 76.61
C MET A 1 48.71 -14.01 75.49
N GLN A 2 47.92 -14.97 75.02
CA GLN A 2 47.09 -14.92 73.81
C GLN A 2 46.11 -13.74 73.78
N ARG A 3 45.97 -13.08 72.62
CA ARG A 3 44.79 -12.31 72.24
C ARG A 3 44.38 -12.71 70.82
N ALA A 4 43.13 -13.14 70.69
CA ALA A 4 42.49 -13.63 69.47
C ALA A 4 42.34 -12.53 68.40
N PRO A 5 42.30 -12.86 67.10
CA PRO A 5 42.03 -11.89 66.06
C PRO A 5 40.51 -11.64 65.90
N MET A 6 40.17 -10.37 65.72
CA MET A 6 38.82 -9.84 65.52
C MET A 6 38.44 -9.99 64.04
N GLN A 7 37.37 -10.72 63.72
CA GLN A 7 36.81 -10.80 62.37
C GLN A 7 36.03 -9.53 62.05
N LEU A 8 36.49 -8.77 61.05
CA LEU A 8 35.77 -7.63 60.49
C LEU A 8 34.99 -8.11 59.26
N GLY A 9 33.66 -8.20 59.37
CA GLY A 9 32.78 -8.53 58.25
C GLY A 9 32.67 -7.35 57.28
N ILE A 10 33.11 -7.54 56.04
CA ILE A 10 32.87 -6.60 54.93
C ILE A 10 31.52 -6.99 54.31
N HIS A 11 30.49 -6.16 54.48
CA HIS A 11 29.26 -6.25 53.69
C HIS A 11 29.48 -5.52 52.37
N VAL A 12 29.64 -6.27 51.28
CA VAL A 12 29.60 -5.75 49.91
C VAL A 12 28.13 -5.56 49.54
N VAL A 13 27.66 -4.31 49.52
CA VAL A 13 26.37 -3.96 48.92
C VAL A 13 26.57 -3.91 47.41
N LEU A 14 26.12 -4.96 46.71
CA LEU A 14 26.07 -4.98 45.25
C LEU A 14 24.92 -4.05 44.80
N LEU A 15 25.25 -2.88 44.27
CA LEU A 15 24.28 -1.98 43.66
C LEU A 15 24.03 -2.46 42.22
N THR A 16 23.03 -3.31 42.01
CA THR A 16 22.58 -3.71 40.67
C THR A 16 21.88 -2.52 40.02
N CYS A 17 22.60 -1.78 39.17
CA CYS A 17 22.00 -0.80 38.27
C CYS A 17 21.19 -1.55 37.20
N LEU A 18 19.88 -1.67 37.42
CA LEU A 18 18.93 -2.05 36.38
C LEU A 18 18.89 -0.93 35.34
N PHE A 19 19.67 -1.08 34.26
CA PHE A 19 19.44 -0.34 33.03
C PHE A 19 18.12 -0.82 32.45
N ALA A 20 17.03 -0.12 32.78
CA ALA A 20 15.79 -0.23 32.02
C ALA A 20 16.07 0.34 30.62
N CYS A 21 16.30 -0.54 29.64
CA CYS A 21 16.20 -0.17 28.23
C CYS A 21 14.73 0.21 27.98
N SER A 22 14.39 1.48 28.14
CA SER A 22 13.18 2.03 27.55
C SER A 22 13.34 1.94 26.04
N ARG A 23 12.72 0.95 25.40
CA ARG A 23 12.52 0.98 23.95
C ARG A 23 11.66 2.22 23.67
N THR A 24 12.26 3.27 23.14
CA THR A 24 11.52 4.37 22.54
C THR A 24 10.83 3.79 21.32
N GLU A 25 9.53 3.52 21.42
CA GLU A 25 8.70 3.29 20.25
C GLU A 25 8.84 4.51 19.34
N ALA A 26 9.06 4.28 18.04
CA ALA A 26 9.13 5.37 17.09
C ALA A 26 7.76 6.04 17.04
N ALA A 27 7.72 7.38 17.11
CA ALA A 27 6.49 8.12 16.92
C ALA A 27 5.92 7.79 15.53
N VAL A 28 4.60 7.59 15.47
CA VAL A 28 3.89 7.45 14.19
C VAL A 28 4.22 8.67 13.32
N PRO A 29 4.55 8.48 12.02
CA PRO A 29 4.78 9.60 11.15
C PRO A 29 3.55 10.52 11.08
N HIS A 30 3.75 11.74 10.58
CA HIS A 30 2.69 12.70 10.30
C HIS A 30 2.72 13.01 8.80
N GLY A 31 1.57 13.35 8.25
CA GLY A 31 1.35 13.62 6.83
C GLY A 31 0.36 12.65 6.20
N GLY A 32 0.10 12.83 4.90
CA GLY A 32 -0.78 11.92 4.17
C GLY A 32 -2.26 12.16 4.46
N ALA A 33 -3.08 11.17 4.09
CA ALA A 33 -4.52 11.30 4.01
C ALA A 33 -5.22 11.39 5.37
N LEU A 34 -4.66 10.73 6.40
CA LEU A 34 -5.22 10.76 7.74
C LEU A 34 -4.98 12.09 8.46
N ASP A 35 -3.97 12.86 8.03
CA ASP A 35 -3.72 14.24 8.46
C ASP A 35 -4.46 15.29 7.62
N GLY A 36 -5.43 14.87 6.80
CA GLY A 36 -6.35 15.76 6.08
C GLY A 36 -5.89 16.18 4.69
N ASN A 37 -4.76 15.66 4.19
CA ASN A 37 -4.49 15.73 2.76
C ASN A 37 -5.47 14.83 2.02
N ARG A 38 -5.85 15.18 0.79
CA ARG A 38 -6.74 14.34 -0.01
C ARG A 38 -6.05 13.98 -1.33
N PRO A 39 -5.25 12.91 -1.37
CA PRO A 39 -4.55 12.50 -2.59
C PRO A 39 -5.52 12.12 -3.71
N ARG A 40 -5.20 12.50 -4.94
CA ARG A 40 -5.86 12.04 -6.17
C ARG A 40 -5.25 10.69 -6.55
N VAL A 41 -6.06 9.64 -6.65
CA VAL A 41 -5.59 8.27 -6.78
C VAL A 41 -6.26 7.56 -7.95
N ILE A 42 -5.44 6.99 -8.82
CA ILE A 42 -5.81 5.88 -9.71
C ILE A 42 -5.14 4.61 -9.19
N VAL A 43 -5.90 3.52 -9.16
CA VAL A 43 -5.35 2.17 -8.98
C VAL A 43 -5.32 1.46 -10.32
N THR A 44 -4.21 0.82 -10.67
CA THR A 44 -4.15 -0.16 -11.77
C THR A 44 -3.89 -1.54 -11.18
N THR A 45 -4.80 -2.49 -11.37
CA THR A 45 -4.84 -3.74 -10.61
C THR A 45 -5.05 -4.94 -11.54
N ASP A 46 -4.41 -6.06 -11.23
CA ASP A 46 -4.63 -7.35 -11.88
C ASP A 46 -5.66 -8.22 -11.12
N ILE A 47 -6.58 -7.59 -10.38
CA ILE A 47 -7.71 -8.23 -9.70
C ILE A 47 -8.44 -9.24 -10.59
N GLY A 48 -8.73 -10.40 -10.01
CA GLY A 48 -9.25 -11.57 -10.76
C GLY A 48 -8.16 -12.40 -11.45
N GLY A 49 -6.89 -11.99 -11.31
CA GLY A 49 -5.71 -12.67 -11.80
C GLY A 49 -5.26 -13.84 -10.93
N SER A 50 -3.94 -13.94 -10.74
CA SER A 50 -3.32 -15.16 -10.21
C SER A 50 -3.34 -15.31 -8.68
N ASP A 51 -3.52 -14.20 -7.94
CA ASP A 51 -3.64 -14.18 -6.47
C ASP A 51 -4.90 -13.38 -6.09
N PRO A 52 -5.58 -13.69 -4.97
CA PRO A 52 -6.78 -12.98 -4.56
C PRO A 52 -6.50 -11.72 -3.73
N ASP A 53 -5.25 -11.26 -3.64
CA ASP A 53 -4.88 -10.17 -2.75
C ASP A 53 -5.28 -8.78 -3.24
N ASP A 54 -5.40 -8.54 -4.54
CA ASP A 54 -6.00 -7.32 -5.07
C ASP A 54 -7.45 -7.13 -4.59
N PHE A 55 -8.23 -8.21 -4.43
CA PHE A 55 -9.57 -8.11 -3.82
C PHE A 55 -9.47 -7.59 -2.38
N GLN A 56 -8.49 -8.10 -1.61
CA GLN A 56 -8.26 -7.67 -0.24
C GLN A 56 -7.78 -6.20 -0.19
N SER A 57 -6.84 -5.82 -1.06
CA SER A 57 -6.31 -4.45 -1.17
C SER A 57 -7.39 -3.46 -1.60
N LEU A 58 -8.27 -3.83 -2.54
CA LEU A 58 -9.36 -2.96 -2.99
C LEU A 58 -10.43 -2.79 -1.90
N VAL A 59 -10.79 -3.86 -1.18
CA VAL A 59 -11.65 -3.75 0.01
C VAL A 59 -11.04 -2.78 1.03
N HIS A 60 -9.75 -2.92 1.30
CA HIS A 60 -9.05 -2.04 2.25
C HIS A 60 -9.11 -0.57 1.79
N LEU A 61 -8.82 -0.28 0.52
CA LEU A 61 -8.92 1.06 -0.05
C LEU A 61 -10.32 1.67 0.11
N LEU A 62 -11.38 0.89 -0.12
CA LEU A 62 -12.75 1.40 -0.04
C LEU A 62 -13.15 1.86 1.37
N PHE A 63 -12.52 1.33 2.42
CA PHE A 63 -12.70 1.83 3.78
C PHE A 63 -12.05 3.20 4.03
N TYR A 64 -11.12 3.62 3.17
CA TYR A 64 -10.46 4.92 3.18
C TYR A 64 -10.87 5.83 2.02
N ALA A 65 -11.88 5.45 1.24
CA ALA A 65 -12.35 6.25 0.11
C ALA A 65 -12.95 7.61 0.53
N ASP A 66 -13.24 7.81 1.81
CA ASP A 66 -13.60 9.11 2.39
C ASP A 66 -12.43 10.08 2.56
N VAL A 67 -11.18 9.61 2.60
CA VAL A 67 -9.97 10.46 2.72
C VAL A 67 -9.15 10.53 1.43
N LEU A 68 -9.63 9.91 0.35
CA LEU A 68 -8.99 9.90 -0.96
C LEU A 68 -9.94 10.46 -2.03
N ASP A 69 -9.36 11.06 -3.07
CA ASP A 69 -10.06 11.29 -4.33
C ASP A 69 -9.73 10.12 -5.26
N VAL A 70 -10.55 9.07 -5.20
CA VAL A 70 -10.38 7.91 -6.08
C VAL A 70 -10.92 8.25 -7.45
N GLU A 71 -10.01 8.53 -8.37
CA GLU A 71 -10.30 8.99 -9.72
C GLU A 71 -10.27 7.87 -10.76
N GLY A 72 -9.83 6.67 -10.39
CA GLY A 72 -9.86 5.51 -11.28
C GLY A 72 -9.56 4.20 -10.58
N VAL A 73 -10.23 3.14 -11.01
CA VAL A 73 -9.86 1.75 -10.73
C VAL A 73 -9.78 1.02 -12.05
N ILE A 74 -8.56 0.76 -12.51
CA ILE A 74 -8.26 0.21 -13.82
C ILE A 74 -7.92 -1.27 -13.64
N SER A 75 -8.74 -2.16 -14.19
CA SER A 75 -8.39 -3.59 -14.28
C SER A 75 -7.40 -3.77 -15.43
N SER A 76 -6.12 -4.03 -15.14
CA SER A 76 -5.04 -4.21 -16.13
C SER A 76 -4.23 -5.50 -15.91
N PRO A 77 -4.87 -6.68 -15.77
CA PRO A 77 -4.11 -7.90 -15.62
C PRO A 77 -3.51 -8.36 -16.93
N PRO A 78 -2.24 -8.79 -16.95
CA PRO A 78 -1.77 -9.64 -18.02
C PRO A 78 -2.46 -11.01 -17.90
N GLY A 79 -3.44 -11.27 -18.75
CA GLY A 79 -4.15 -12.55 -18.81
C GLY A 79 -5.52 -12.54 -18.13
N GLY A 80 -5.61 -13.07 -16.90
CA GLY A 80 -6.88 -13.29 -16.18
C GLY A 80 -7.27 -12.13 -15.25
N GLY A 81 -8.56 -11.83 -15.14
CA GLY A 81 -9.09 -10.70 -14.36
C GLY A 81 -9.67 -9.60 -15.25
N ARG A 82 -10.80 -9.00 -14.89
CA ARG A 82 -11.46 -7.99 -15.73
C ARG A 82 -12.19 -6.96 -14.86
N VAL A 83 -12.79 -5.96 -15.50
CA VAL A 83 -13.66 -4.99 -14.83
C VAL A 83 -14.81 -5.64 -14.05
N GLU A 84 -15.23 -6.86 -14.42
CA GLU A 84 -16.22 -7.63 -13.65
C GLU A 84 -15.72 -8.01 -12.24
N ASP A 85 -14.42 -8.29 -12.07
CA ASP A 85 -13.84 -8.60 -10.77
C ASP A 85 -13.78 -7.37 -9.86
N VAL A 86 -13.51 -6.18 -10.44
CA VAL A 86 -13.67 -4.90 -9.74
C VAL A 86 -15.14 -4.70 -9.35
N SER A 87 -16.06 -5.01 -10.28
CA SER A 87 -17.51 -4.83 -10.06
C SER A 87 -18.04 -5.68 -8.92
N GLU A 88 -17.49 -6.88 -8.69
CA GLU A 88 -17.82 -7.72 -7.53
C GLU A 88 -17.53 -6.99 -6.20
N VAL A 89 -16.38 -6.31 -6.11
CA VAL A 89 -16.04 -5.50 -4.94
C VAL A 89 -16.97 -4.29 -4.82
N MET A 90 -17.34 -3.66 -5.93
CA MET A 90 -18.29 -2.54 -5.93
C MET A 90 -19.71 -2.94 -5.54
N ASP A 91 -20.13 -4.17 -5.84
CA ASP A 91 -21.40 -4.72 -5.38
C ASP A 91 -21.40 -4.94 -3.87
N ALA A 92 -20.27 -5.33 -3.28
CA ALA A 92 -20.10 -5.40 -1.83
C ALA A 92 -20.10 -4.00 -1.20
N TYR A 93 -19.36 -3.05 -1.78
CA TYR A 93 -19.35 -1.65 -1.35
C TYR A 93 -20.75 -1.05 -1.33
N ALA A 94 -21.54 -1.27 -2.39
CA ALA A 94 -22.88 -0.72 -2.52
C ALA A 94 -23.83 -1.14 -1.38
N LYS A 95 -23.64 -2.35 -0.83
CA LYS A 95 -24.43 -2.86 0.31
C LYS A 95 -24.03 -2.17 1.62
N ASP A 96 -22.76 -1.84 1.78
CA ASP A 96 -22.23 -1.23 3.01
C ASP A 96 -22.25 0.32 2.95
N TYR A 97 -22.40 0.90 1.74
CA TYR A 97 -22.37 2.34 1.49
C TYR A 97 -23.29 3.17 2.41
N PRO A 98 -24.55 2.77 2.70
CA PRO A 98 -25.40 3.55 3.61
C PRO A 98 -24.78 3.73 4.99
N ASN A 99 -24.10 2.73 5.53
CA ASN A 99 -23.44 2.82 6.82
C ASN A 99 -22.14 3.64 6.70
N LEU A 100 -21.31 3.36 5.69
CA LEU A 100 -20.07 4.11 5.46
C LEU A 100 -20.34 5.62 5.32
N LYS A 101 -21.36 5.98 4.53
CA LYS A 101 -21.78 7.37 4.31
C LYS A 101 -22.26 8.07 5.57
N ALA A 102 -22.80 7.34 6.55
CA ALA A 102 -23.23 7.90 7.82
C ALA A 102 -22.04 8.36 8.70
N HIS A 103 -20.86 7.75 8.52
CA HIS A 103 -19.63 8.17 9.20
C HIS A 103 -18.93 9.37 8.54
N ALA A 104 -18.97 9.45 7.21
CA ALA A 104 -18.33 10.52 6.46
C ALA A 104 -19.07 10.82 5.16
N ASN A 105 -19.36 12.10 4.91
CA ASN A 105 -20.04 12.55 3.70
C ASN A 105 -19.14 12.45 2.46
N GLU A 106 -17.86 12.23 2.67
CA GLU A 106 -16.82 12.20 1.66
C GLU A 106 -16.69 10.83 0.98
N TYR A 107 -17.35 9.78 1.49
CA TYR A 107 -17.41 8.51 0.78
C TYR A 107 -18.10 8.70 -0.59
N PRO A 108 -17.47 8.22 -1.68
CA PRO A 108 -17.99 8.39 -3.03
C PRO A 108 -19.28 7.61 -3.21
N ASP A 109 -20.24 8.19 -3.93
CA ASP A 109 -21.45 7.45 -4.25
C ASP A 109 -21.15 6.28 -5.20
N VAL A 110 -21.93 5.21 -5.07
CA VAL A 110 -21.73 3.95 -5.79
C VAL A 110 -21.66 4.16 -7.31
N GLU A 111 -22.52 5.00 -7.88
CA GLU A 111 -22.59 5.21 -9.33
C GLU A 111 -21.45 6.09 -9.85
N THR A 112 -20.98 7.06 -9.06
CA THR A 112 -19.76 7.80 -9.35
C THR A 112 -18.55 6.89 -9.32
N PHE A 113 -18.46 6.00 -8.33
CA PHE A 113 -17.35 5.07 -8.23
C PHE A 113 -17.32 4.06 -9.40
N ARG A 114 -18.49 3.52 -9.80
CA ARG A 114 -18.60 2.65 -10.98
C ARG A 114 -18.15 3.34 -12.27
N ARG A 115 -18.40 4.64 -12.41
CA ARG A 115 -18.03 5.43 -13.60
C ARG A 115 -16.51 5.61 -13.77
N VAL A 116 -15.75 5.49 -12.70
CA VAL A 116 -14.28 5.59 -12.74
C VAL A 116 -13.60 4.23 -12.91
N VAL A 117 -14.36 3.13 -12.98
CA VAL A 117 -13.82 1.82 -13.34
C VAL A 117 -13.52 1.77 -14.84
N LYS A 118 -12.33 1.28 -15.21
CA LYS A 118 -11.89 1.15 -16.60
C LYS A 118 -11.26 -0.22 -16.86
N GLN A 119 -11.36 -0.68 -18.10
CA GLN A 119 -10.59 -1.81 -18.57
C GLN A 119 -9.25 -1.29 -19.12
N GLY A 120 -8.18 -1.74 -18.50
CA GLY A 120 -6.81 -1.51 -18.94
C GLY A 120 -6.32 -2.57 -19.93
N ALA A 121 -5.01 -2.67 -20.05
CA ALA A 121 -4.37 -3.69 -20.87
C ALA A 121 -4.69 -5.11 -20.36
N ILE A 122 -5.03 -5.99 -21.31
CA ILE A 122 -5.26 -7.43 -21.05
C ILE A 122 -4.03 -8.26 -21.40
N GLU A 123 -3.23 -7.77 -22.34
CA GLU A 123 -2.03 -8.44 -22.84
C GLU A 123 -0.78 -7.74 -22.32
N LYS A 124 0.31 -8.50 -22.24
CA LYS A 124 1.64 -7.95 -21.95
C LYS A 124 2.10 -7.08 -23.12
N SER A 125 2.90 -6.07 -22.82
CA SER A 125 3.51 -5.24 -23.85
C SER A 125 4.41 -6.04 -24.78
N PRO A 126 4.47 -5.70 -26.09
CA PRO A 126 5.50 -6.22 -26.98
C PRO A 126 6.89 -5.76 -26.50
N PRO A 127 8.00 -6.32 -27.05
CA PRO A 127 9.36 -6.03 -26.57
C PRO A 127 9.76 -4.54 -26.51
N GLN A 128 9.10 -3.67 -27.28
CA GLN A 128 9.32 -2.22 -27.24
C GLN A 128 8.72 -1.52 -26.00
N GLY A 129 7.86 -2.22 -25.24
CA GLY A 129 7.31 -1.81 -23.94
C GLY A 129 6.05 -0.94 -23.97
N TRP A 130 5.41 -0.83 -25.12
CA TRP A 130 4.11 -0.19 -25.30
C TRP A 130 3.45 -0.72 -26.59
N SER A 131 2.14 -0.53 -26.72
CA SER A 131 1.30 -1.04 -27.80
C SER A 131 0.26 0.01 -28.22
N GLU A 132 -1.01 -0.37 -28.26
CA GLU A 132 -2.12 0.52 -28.57
C GLU A 132 -2.75 1.08 -27.29
N PRO A 133 -3.35 2.29 -27.35
CA PRO A 133 -4.09 2.86 -26.24
C PRO A 133 -5.24 1.95 -25.76
N THR A 134 -5.48 1.98 -24.46
CA THR A 134 -6.56 1.28 -23.74
C THR A 134 -7.46 2.31 -23.07
N ASP A 135 -8.67 1.92 -22.65
CA ASP A 135 -9.52 2.82 -21.85
C ASP A 135 -8.80 3.24 -20.55
N GLY A 136 -8.03 2.34 -19.95
CA GLY A 136 -7.20 2.60 -18.76
C GLY A 136 -6.10 3.64 -18.99
N SER A 137 -5.24 3.44 -19.98
CA SER A 137 -4.14 4.37 -20.29
C SER A 137 -4.66 5.75 -20.72
N GLN A 138 -5.72 5.81 -21.53
CA GLN A 138 -6.37 7.06 -21.88
C GLN A 138 -6.97 7.77 -20.67
N TRP A 139 -7.53 7.01 -19.72
CA TRP A 139 -8.06 7.56 -18.47
C TRP A 139 -6.96 8.16 -17.58
N ILE A 140 -5.78 7.53 -17.50
CA ILE A 140 -4.61 8.10 -16.81
C ILE A 140 -4.25 9.46 -17.42
N ILE A 141 -4.16 9.55 -18.75
CA ILE A 141 -3.86 10.82 -19.45
C ILE A 141 -4.95 11.86 -19.14
N GLN A 142 -6.22 11.48 -19.25
CA GLN A 142 -7.35 12.37 -19.01
C GLN A 142 -7.31 12.96 -17.60
N ARG A 143 -7.10 12.13 -16.58
CA ARG A 143 -7.06 12.57 -15.18
C ARG A 143 -5.80 13.38 -14.87
N ALA A 144 -4.65 13.02 -15.43
CA ALA A 144 -3.41 13.79 -15.25
C ALA A 144 -3.49 15.20 -15.83
N ARG A 145 -4.33 15.41 -16.85
CA ARG A 145 -4.56 16.71 -17.51
C ARG A 145 -5.63 17.57 -16.86
N GLU A 146 -6.30 17.10 -15.81
CA GLU A 146 -7.24 17.95 -15.09
C GLU A 146 -6.56 19.19 -14.50
N ASP A 147 -7.32 20.27 -14.43
CA ASP A 147 -6.89 21.54 -13.82
C ASP A 147 -6.92 21.42 -12.29
N ASP A 148 -6.04 20.56 -11.79
CA ASP A 148 -5.76 20.37 -10.38
C ASP A 148 -4.25 20.49 -10.17
N SER A 149 -3.87 21.25 -9.15
CA SER A 149 -2.47 21.46 -8.77
C SER A 149 -1.86 20.24 -8.09
N ARG A 150 -2.68 19.37 -7.48
CA ARG A 150 -2.23 18.15 -6.80
C ARG A 150 -1.72 17.14 -7.84
N PRO A 151 -0.65 16.40 -7.52
CA PRO A 151 -0.22 15.30 -8.36
C PRO A 151 -1.29 14.20 -8.40
N LEU A 152 -1.29 13.43 -9.48
CA LEU A 152 -2.07 12.22 -9.62
C LEU A 152 -1.21 11.02 -9.22
N TRP A 153 -1.61 10.33 -8.16
CA TRP A 153 -0.99 9.10 -7.74
C TRP A 153 -1.54 7.93 -8.56
N VAL A 154 -0.64 7.13 -9.11
CA VAL A 154 -0.98 5.87 -9.79
C VAL A 154 -0.40 4.72 -8.97
N LEU A 155 -1.27 4.02 -8.25
CA LEU A 155 -0.92 2.85 -7.46
C LEU A 155 -1.03 1.62 -8.36
N VAL A 156 0.12 1.05 -8.71
CA VAL A 156 0.23 -0.06 -9.66
C VAL A 156 0.33 -1.36 -8.87
N TRP A 157 -0.81 -2.05 -8.76
CA TRP A 157 -0.99 -3.31 -8.03
C TRP A 157 -0.77 -4.54 -8.91
N GLY A 158 -0.90 -4.38 -10.23
CA GLY A 158 -0.51 -5.37 -11.24
C GLY A 158 0.69 -4.92 -12.08
N SER A 159 0.68 -5.24 -13.37
CA SER A 159 1.69 -4.74 -14.30
C SER A 159 1.58 -3.23 -14.56
N ILE A 160 2.72 -2.57 -14.78
CA ILE A 160 2.81 -1.13 -15.09
C ILE A 160 2.40 -0.77 -16.54
N THR A 161 1.75 -1.69 -17.24
CA THR A 161 1.48 -1.65 -18.69
C THR A 161 0.74 -0.39 -19.12
N ASP A 162 -0.36 -0.04 -18.46
CA ASP A 162 -1.14 1.16 -18.83
C ASP A 162 -0.42 2.47 -18.51
N VAL A 163 0.45 2.50 -17.50
CA VAL A 163 1.31 3.67 -17.22
C VAL A 163 2.33 3.83 -18.34
N ALA A 164 2.95 2.73 -18.78
CA ALA A 164 3.90 2.74 -19.89
C ALA A 164 3.26 3.25 -21.19
N GLN A 165 2.04 2.76 -21.49
CA GLN A 165 1.25 3.23 -22.63
C GLN A 165 0.88 4.72 -22.48
N ALA A 166 0.38 5.14 -21.32
CA ALA A 166 -0.02 6.54 -21.09
C ALA A 166 1.15 7.52 -21.24
N VAL A 167 2.32 7.17 -20.68
CA VAL A 167 3.53 7.98 -20.79
C VAL A 167 4.11 7.95 -22.21
N HIS A 168 3.94 6.86 -22.95
CA HIS A 168 4.29 6.81 -24.37
C HIS A 168 3.43 7.77 -25.20
N ASP A 169 2.12 7.70 -25.03
CA ASP A 169 1.16 8.50 -25.81
C ASP A 169 1.22 9.99 -25.46
N ASP A 170 1.47 10.33 -24.19
CA ASP A 170 1.63 11.71 -23.74
C ASP A 170 2.70 11.85 -22.64
N PRO A 171 3.98 12.02 -22.99
CA PRO A 171 5.04 12.18 -22.00
C PRO A 171 4.93 13.48 -21.18
N SER A 172 4.09 14.45 -21.56
CA SER A 172 3.95 15.71 -20.81
C SER A 172 3.28 15.51 -19.44
N ILE A 173 2.52 14.41 -19.26
CA ILE A 173 1.84 14.09 -18.01
C ILE A 173 2.81 13.69 -16.88
N LYS A 174 4.06 13.31 -17.19
CA LYS A 174 5.03 12.84 -16.19
C LYS A 174 5.21 13.80 -15.02
N SER A 175 5.21 15.11 -15.30
CA SER A 175 5.31 16.17 -14.28
C SER A 175 4.15 16.19 -13.28
N LYS A 176 3.01 15.59 -13.63
CA LYS A 176 1.80 15.48 -12.82
C LYS A 176 1.66 14.12 -12.14
N LEU A 177 2.42 13.11 -12.56
CA LEU A 177 2.30 11.75 -12.03
C LEU A 177 3.18 11.54 -10.79
N ARG A 178 2.69 10.66 -9.92
CA ARG A 178 3.44 10.00 -8.86
C ARG A 178 3.13 8.50 -8.95
N VAL A 179 4.09 7.70 -9.39
CA VAL A 179 3.85 6.25 -9.56
C VAL A 179 4.37 5.50 -8.34
N TYR A 180 3.53 4.66 -7.74
CA TYR A 180 3.96 3.68 -6.75
C TYR A 180 3.63 2.30 -7.30
N SER A 181 4.64 1.52 -7.67
CA SER A 181 4.44 0.17 -8.21
C SER A 181 4.86 -0.93 -7.25
N ILE A 182 3.97 -1.90 -7.07
CA ILE A 182 4.28 -3.19 -6.48
C ILE A 182 4.99 -4.02 -7.53
N GLY A 183 6.27 -4.30 -7.30
CA GLY A 183 7.15 -4.96 -8.27
C GLY A 183 7.17 -6.48 -8.14
N SER A 184 8.36 -7.07 -8.29
CA SER A 184 8.63 -8.50 -8.18
C SER A 184 7.83 -9.36 -9.15
N TRP A 185 6.74 -9.99 -8.70
CA TRP A 185 5.92 -10.84 -9.56
C TRP A 185 5.31 -10.04 -10.70
N ASN A 186 4.81 -8.84 -10.42
CA ASN A 186 4.18 -7.97 -11.39
C ASN A 186 5.17 -7.49 -12.45
N THR A 187 6.40 -7.13 -12.06
CA THR A 187 7.49 -6.82 -12.99
C THR A 187 7.82 -8.02 -13.89
N SER A 188 7.72 -9.25 -13.38
CA SER A 188 7.91 -10.45 -14.22
C SER A 188 6.74 -10.66 -15.20
N GLN A 189 5.55 -10.14 -14.88
CA GLN A 189 4.40 -10.26 -15.76
C GLN A 189 4.49 -9.30 -16.94
N ASP A 190 4.97 -8.07 -16.80
CA ASP A 190 5.25 -7.21 -17.96
C ASP A 190 6.57 -6.43 -17.80
N ARG A 191 7.67 -7.15 -17.98
CA ARG A 191 9.01 -6.57 -17.93
C ARG A 191 9.25 -5.57 -19.05
N ALA A 192 8.64 -5.76 -20.22
CA ALA A 192 8.86 -4.88 -21.37
C ALA A 192 8.35 -3.46 -21.07
N ALA A 193 7.13 -3.33 -20.52
CA ALA A 193 6.59 -2.04 -20.08
C ALA A 193 7.47 -1.38 -19.02
N ARG A 194 7.85 -2.14 -17.99
CA ARG A 194 8.71 -1.67 -16.90
C ARG A 194 10.06 -1.17 -17.42
N ASP A 195 10.73 -1.95 -18.26
CA ASP A 195 12.05 -1.60 -18.80
C ASP A 195 11.97 -0.44 -19.79
N TYR A 196 10.87 -0.29 -20.54
CA TYR A 196 10.65 0.89 -21.37
C TYR A 196 10.57 2.17 -20.53
N LEU A 197 9.76 2.18 -19.46
CA LEU A 197 9.68 3.33 -18.56
C LEU A 197 11.05 3.62 -17.91
N PHE A 198 11.66 2.59 -17.31
CA PHE A 198 12.95 2.73 -16.63
C PHE A 198 14.04 3.28 -17.56
N ASN A 199 14.20 2.72 -18.77
CA ASN A 199 15.30 3.09 -19.64
C ASN A 199 15.10 4.42 -20.39
N ASN A 200 13.86 4.87 -20.60
CA ASN A 200 13.57 6.01 -21.48
C ASN A 200 12.98 7.23 -20.74
N HIS A 201 12.51 7.08 -19.51
CA HIS A 201 11.81 8.12 -18.74
C HIS A 201 12.41 8.27 -17.34
N ALA A 202 13.71 8.56 -17.27
CA ALA A 202 14.43 8.77 -16.00
C ALA A 202 13.95 10.02 -15.21
N ASP A 203 13.10 10.85 -15.81
CA ASP A 203 12.42 12.00 -15.22
C ASP A 203 11.02 11.67 -14.66
N LEU A 204 10.55 10.42 -14.79
CA LEU A 204 9.30 9.98 -14.16
C LEU A 204 9.49 9.83 -12.65
N TRP A 205 8.59 10.43 -11.87
CA TRP A 205 8.55 10.22 -10.43
C TRP A 205 7.96 8.84 -10.10
N TRP A 206 8.79 7.94 -9.57
CA TRP A 206 8.44 6.53 -9.45
C TRP A 206 9.11 5.83 -8.25
N ILE A 207 8.27 5.29 -7.36
CA ILE A 207 8.65 4.30 -6.35
C ILE A 207 8.42 2.89 -6.92
N GLU A 208 9.48 2.09 -7.01
CA GLU A 208 9.39 0.66 -7.31
C GLU A 208 9.63 -0.16 -6.03
N SER A 209 8.54 -0.61 -5.40
CA SER A 209 8.57 -1.49 -4.23
C SER A 209 8.68 -2.95 -4.69
N ASP A 210 9.90 -3.46 -4.84
CA ASP A 210 10.13 -4.85 -5.28
C ASP A 210 9.87 -5.88 -4.17
N THR A 211 10.21 -5.56 -2.94
CA THR A 211 10.07 -6.44 -1.78
C THR A 211 9.61 -5.77 -0.50
N THR A 212 9.71 -4.43 -0.40
CA THR A 212 9.26 -3.64 0.75
C THR A 212 7.81 -3.95 1.13
N PHE A 213 6.92 -4.05 0.14
CA PHE A 213 5.50 -4.33 0.35
C PHE A 213 5.22 -5.61 1.17
N ARG A 214 6.14 -6.57 1.18
CA ARG A 214 5.96 -7.84 1.91
C ARG A 214 5.88 -7.65 3.42
N GLY A 215 6.31 -6.51 3.94
CA GLY A 215 6.12 -6.15 5.34
C GLY A 215 4.64 -6.11 5.75
N MET A 216 3.71 -5.93 4.82
CA MET A 216 2.27 -5.97 5.11
C MET A 216 1.84 -7.26 5.82
N TYR A 217 2.43 -8.39 5.42
CA TYR A 217 2.09 -9.72 5.93
C TYR A 217 3.28 -10.47 6.57
N MET A 218 4.50 -9.91 6.52
CA MET A 218 5.70 -10.47 7.15
C MET A 218 6.22 -9.59 8.29
N GLY A 219 6.37 -10.16 9.48
CA GLY A 219 6.85 -9.41 10.66
C GLY A 219 5.79 -8.46 11.20
N GLY A 220 6.22 -7.50 12.03
CA GLY A 220 5.36 -6.60 12.83
C GLY A 220 4.54 -7.40 13.83
N GLY A 221 4.70 -7.20 15.15
CA GLY A 221 4.12 -8.09 16.19
C GLY A 221 2.80 -8.77 15.79
N GLN A 222 2.83 -10.10 15.62
CA GLN A 222 1.71 -10.90 15.10
C GLN A 222 1.06 -11.75 16.21
N GLU A 223 1.32 -11.40 17.46
CA GLU A 223 0.74 -12.05 18.62
C GLU A 223 -0.76 -11.73 18.72
N GLU A 224 -1.51 -12.63 19.37
CA GLU A 224 -2.93 -12.42 19.68
C GLU A 224 -3.78 -12.05 18.45
N GLU A 225 -4.47 -10.92 18.47
CA GLU A 225 -5.37 -10.44 17.41
C GLU A 225 -4.65 -9.81 16.22
N TRP A 226 -3.34 -9.57 16.31
CA TRP A 226 -2.57 -8.85 15.29
C TRP A 226 -1.99 -9.75 14.20
N GLY A 227 -2.13 -11.07 14.33
CA GLY A 227 -1.67 -12.04 13.34
C GLY A 227 -2.50 -12.02 12.06
N ASN A 228 -1.90 -12.45 10.94
CA ASN A 228 -2.56 -12.41 9.63
C ASN A 228 -3.93 -13.11 9.60
N ARG A 229 -4.08 -14.24 10.30
CA ARG A 229 -5.35 -14.99 10.37
C ARG A 229 -6.26 -14.48 11.48
N SER A 230 -5.71 -14.23 12.67
CA SER A 230 -6.49 -13.81 13.83
C SER A 230 -7.14 -12.46 13.62
N PHE A 231 -6.44 -11.50 13.00
CA PHE A 231 -7.01 -10.21 12.66
C PHE A 231 -8.23 -10.34 11.75
N VAL A 232 -8.10 -11.12 10.67
CA VAL A 232 -9.21 -11.32 9.73
C VAL A 232 -10.40 -11.99 10.40
N GLU A 233 -10.16 -13.02 11.21
CA GLU A 233 -11.23 -13.76 11.88
C GLU A 233 -11.98 -12.90 12.92
N LEU A 234 -11.27 -12.00 13.62
CA LEU A 234 -11.84 -11.19 14.71
C LEU A 234 -12.43 -9.87 14.22
N HIS A 235 -11.79 -9.22 13.24
CA HIS A 235 -12.02 -7.81 12.92
C HIS A 235 -12.46 -7.54 11.49
N VAL A 236 -12.42 -8.55 10.61
CA VAL A 236 -12.79 -8.38 9.19
C VAL A 236 -14.00 -9.23 8.84
N LYS A 237 -13.93 -10.54 9.13
CA LYS A 237 -15.03 -11.47 8.89
C LYS A 237 -16.29 -10.99 9.63
N GLY A 238 -17.42 -10.97 8.94
CA GLY A 238 -18.70 -10.51 9.50
C GLY A 238 -18.87 -8.99 9.59
N HIS A 239 -17.86 -8.19 9.20
CA HIS A 239 -17.95 -6.73 9.20
C HIS A 239 -18.43 -6.21 7.84
N GLY A 240 -19.74 -6.38 7.60
CA GLY A 240 -20.41 -5.97 6.37
C GLY A 240 -20.12 -6.90 5.20
N SER A 241 -20.62 -6.51 4.03
CA SER A 241 -20.45 -7.23 2.77
C SER A 241 -19.00 -7.20 2.31
N LEU A 242 -18.30 -6.08 2.50
CA LEU A 242 -16.88 -5.93 2.18
C LEU A 242 -16.00 -6.87 3.03
N GLY A 243 -16.24 -6.93 4.34
CA GLY A 243 -15.50 -7.83 5.23
C GLY A 243 -15.74 -9.31 4.94
N ASN A 244 -16.96 -9.67 4.53
CA ASN A 244 -17.26 -11.04 4.10
C ASN A 244 -16.58 -11.39 2.77
N LEU A 245 -16.63 -10.50 1.77
CA LEU A 245 -15.94 -10.69 0.50
C LEU A 245 -14.44 -10.87 0.71
N PHE A 246 -13.83 -10.01 1.53
CA PHE A 246 -12.42 -10.13 1.91
C PHE A 246 -12.09 -11.53 2.43
N PHE A 247 -12.85 -12.02 3.40
CA PHE A 247 -12.64 -13.32 4.03
C PHE A 247 -12.87 -14.50 3.08
N GLU A 248 -13.88 -14.40 2.21
CA GLU A 248 -14.20 -15.42 1.19
C GLU A 248 -13.08 -15.57 0.18
N LYS A 249 -12.48 -14.47 -0.26
CA LYS A 249 -11.34 -14.47 -1.19
C LYS A 249 -10.11 -15.06 -0.54
N LYS A 250 -9.80 -14.67 0.70
CA LYS A 250 -8.70 -15.24 1.49
C LYS A 250 -8.85 -14.98 2.99
N ARG A 251 -8.57 -16.02 3.79
CA ARG A 251 -8.84 -16.04 5.25
C ARG A 251 -7.72 -15.46 6.13
N ASP A 252 -6.65 -14.98 5.52
CA ASP A 252 -5.49 -14.39 6.18
C ASP A 252 -5.08 -13.13 5.42
N ILE A 253 -4.50 -12.16 6.13
CA ILE A 253 -3.92 -10.97 5.51
C ILE A 253 -2.84 -11.40 4.52
N LYS A 254 -3.07 -11.05 3.25
CA LYS A 254 -2.05 -11.04 2.20
C LYS A 254 -1.83 -9.61 1.72
N MET A 255 -2.87 -8.96 1.18
CA MET A 255 -2.91 -7.52 0.89
C MET A 255 -1.58 -6.97 0.30
N GLY A 256 -1.01 -7.65 -0.71
CA GLY A 256 0.33 -7.33 -1.21
C GLY A 256 0.50 -5.89 -1.65
N ASP A 257 -0.59 -5.25 -2.09
CA ASP A 257 -0.57 -3.94 -2.73
C ASP A 257 -0.99 -2.80 -1.82
N THR A 258 -1.64 -3.14 -0.70
CA THR A 258 -2.03 -2.21 0.36
C THR A 258 -0.90 -1.28 0.81
N PRO A 259 0.39 -1.66 0.87
CA PRO A 259 1.46 -0.73 1.21
C PRO A 259 1.48 0.54 0.35
N SER A 260 1.09 0.47 -0.93
CA SER A 260 0.96 1.66 -1.78
C SER A 260 -0.14 2.62 -1.31
N LEU A 261 -1.23 2.10 -0.75
CA LEU A 261 -2.27 2.88 -0.09
C LEU A 261 -1.77 3.42 1.25
N LEU A 262 -1.18 2.56 2.10
CA LEU A 262 -0.65 2.94 3.41
C LEU A 262 0.39 4.06 3.31
N PHE A 263 1.18 4.08 2.24
CA PHE A 263 2.13 5.15 1.94
C PHE A 263 1.44 6.52 1.85
N LEU A 264 0.24 6.57 1.30
CA LEU A 264 -0.55 7.80 1.17
C LEU A 264 -1.41 8.10 2.40
N LEU A 265 -1.67 7.12 3.26
CA LEU A 265 -2.49 7.33 4.46
C LEU A 265 -1.72 8.06 5.56
N GLU A 266 -0.47 7.68 5.79
CA GLU A 266 0.34 8.20 6.90
C GLU A 266 1.82 8.34 6.51
N GLY A 267 2.35 9.56 6.66
CA GLY A 267 3.68 9.99 6.21
C GLY A 267 3.62 11.06 5.11
N ASP A 268 4.72 11.78 4.90
CA ASP A 268 4.81 12.85 3.89
C ASP A 268 5.12 12.26 2.49
N PRO A 269 4.12 12.19 1.60
CA PRO A 269 4.26 11.47 0.34
C PRO A 269 5.24 12.13 -0.65
N ASP A 270 5.68 13.38 -0.40
CA ASP A 270 6.74 14.02 -1.18
C ASP A 270 8.16 13.64 -0.70
N GLU A 271 8.29 12.92 0.40
CA GLU A 271 9.57 12.51 1.01
C GLU A 271 9.71 10.96 1.11
N PRO A 272 9.84 10.19 0.01
CA PRO A 272 9.80 8.71 0.04
C PRO A 272 10.84 8.00 0.92
N ALA A 273 11.93 8.68 1.29
CA ALA A 273 12.93 8.16 2.21
C ALA A 273 12.52 8.27 3.70
N GLY A 274 11.49 9.07 3.98
CA GLY A 274 10.92 9.25 5.30
C GLY A 274 10.05 8.08 5.77
N PRO A 275 9.69 8.07 7.06
CA PRO A 275 8.80 7.07 7.61
C PRO A 275 7.37 7.19 7.03
N HIS A 276 6.87 6.10 6.47
CA HIS A 276 5.47 5.93 6.08
C HIS A 276 4.96 4.57 6.56
N TRP A 277 3.64 4.43 6.68
CA TRP A 277 3.05 3.09 6.87
C TRP A 277 3.30 2.18 5.67
N GLY A 278 3.41 2.74 4.46
CA GLY A 278 3.67 2.01 3.23
C GLY A 278 5.12 1.65 2.95
N GLY A 279 6.05 2.08 3.80
CA GLY A 279 7.48 1.79 3.67
C GLY A 279 8.33 3.04 3.41
N ALA A 280 9.65 2.85 3.44
CA ALA A 280 10.64 3.90 3.17
C ALA A 280 11.62 3.41 2.11
N PHE A 281 12.03 4.31 1.22
CA PHE A 281 12.74 3.97 -0.01
C PHE A 281 13.99 4.84 -0.23
N LEU A 282 14.95 4.32 -0.99
CA LEU A 282 16.18 5.02 -1.32
C LEU A 282 16.25 5.35 -2.81
N THR A 283 16.86 6.47 -3.13
CA THR A 283 17.24 6.79 -4.51
C THR A 283 18.35 5.86 -4.98
N THR A 284 18.27 5.36 -6.21
CA THR A 284 19.30 4.45 -6.76
C THR A 284 20.37 5.15 -7.60
N GLY A 285 20.22 6.46 -7.82
CA GLY A 285 21.01 7.23 -8.80
C GLY A 285 20.50 7.11 -10.24
N HIS A 286 19.43 6.35 -10.47
CA HIS A 286 18.73 6.28 -11.75
C HIS A 286 17.75 7.46 -11.90
N GLY A 287 18.20 8.58 -12.46
CA GLY A 287 17.37 9.78 -12.53
C GLY A 287 17.18 10.47 -11.18
N GLU A 288 16.43 11.57 -11.17
CA GLU A 288 16.24 12.42 -9.98
C GLU A 288 15.14 11.89 -9.05
N HIS A 289 14.18 11.16 -9.60
CA HIS A 289 12.93 10.80 -8.93
C HIS A 289 12.59 9.31 -9.07
N TYR A 290 13.58 8.45 -8.88
CA TYR A 290 13.37 7.00 -8.84
C TYR A 290 13.84 6.43 -7.50
N TRP A 291 12.91 5.78 -6.82
CA TRP A 291 13.13 5.17 -5.50
C TRP A 291 12.91 3.67 -5.56
N HIS A 292 13.67 2.94 -4.75
CA HIS A 292 13.61 1.49 -4.66
C HIS A 292 13.79 1.04 -3.21
N ASP A 293 13.49 -0.23 -2.94
CA ASP A 293 13.72 -0.88 -1.64
C ASP A 293 15.09 -0.56 -1.03
N ASP A 294 15.11 -0.31 0.28
CA ASP A 294 16.35 -0.19 1.05
C ASP A 294 16.99 -1.58 1.31
N PRO A 295 18.21 -1.85 0.79
CA PRO A 295 18.87 -3.14 0.92
C PRO A 295 19.48 -3.40 2.31
N ASP A 296 19.40 -2.46 3.26
CA ASP A 296 19.91 -2.65 4.62
C ASP A 296 19.32 -3.93 5.26
N GLU A 297 20.20 -4.87 5.64
CA GLU A 297 19.83 -6.13 6.30
C GLU A 297 19.05 -5.89 7.61
N GLY A 298 19.33 -4.78 8.30
CA GLY A 298 18.61 -4.32 9.48
C GLY A 298 17.14 -4.03 9.20
N LEU A 299 16.81 -3.59 7.99
CA LEU A 299 15.47 -3.30 7.50
C LEU A 299 14.82 -4.48 6.75
N SER A 300 15.57 -5.56 6.53
CA SER A 300 15.10 -6.77 5.84
C SER A 300 14.44 -7.78 6.78
N ILE A 301 13.48 -8.56 6.27
CA ILE A 301 12.97 -9.77 6.92
C ILE A 301 12.91 -10.91 5.89
N ASN A 302 13.46 -12.08 6.21
CA ASN A 302 13.49 -13.25 5.31
C ASN A 302 14.01 -12.91 3.89
N GLY A 303 15.03 -12.07 3.79
CA GLY A 303 15.61 -11.63 2.52
C GLY A 303 14.72 -10.67 1.72
N ARG A 304 13.73 -10.04 2.35
CA ARG A 304 12.87 -9.01 1.73
C ARG A 304 13.35 -7.64 2.19
N ALA A 305 14.10 -6.97 1.33
CA ALA A 305 14.61 -5.62 1.55
C ALA A 305 13.47 -4.65 1.86
N GLY A 306 13.75 -3.64 2.70
CA GLY A 306 12.78 -2.63 3.13
C GLY A 306 11.57 -3.13 3.94
N ALA A 307 11.25 -4.42 4.01
CA ALA A 307 9.98 -4.91 4.57
C ALA A 307 9.73 -4.54 6.05
N LYS A 308 10.77 -4.33 6.87
CA LYS A 308 10.58 -3.83 8.24
C LYS A 308 10.17 -2.37 8.31
N THR A 309 10.37 -1.59 7.24
CA THR A 309 9.89 -0.20 7.18
C THR A 309 8.37 -0.12 7.14
N VAL A 310 7.70 -1.15 6.61
CA VAL A 310 6.24 -1.33 6.66
C VAL A 310 5.81 -1.97 7.98
N ASN A 311 6.35 -3.16 8.29
CA ASN A 311 5.80 -3.99 9.36
C ASN A 311 5.98 -3.42 10.77
N ARG A 312 6.91 -2.48 10.96
CA ARG A 312 7.08 -1.76 12.23
C ARG A 312 5.82 -0.99 12.64
N TRP A 313 4.99 -0.60 11.67
CA TRP A 313 3.73 0.14 11.86
C TRP A 313 2.51 -0.77 11.93
N ARG A 314 2.71 -2.09 11.99
CA ARG A 314 1.62 -3.05 11.89
C ARG A 314 0.49 -2.82 12.86
N ARG A 315 0.84 -2.54 14.11
CA ARG A 315 -0.17 -2.31 15.13
C ARG A 315 -0.99 -1.06 14.82
N ASP A 316 -0.34 0.00 14.36
CA ASP A 316 -0.97 1.29 14.06
C ASP A 316 -1.95 1.17 12.90
N TYR A 317 -1.51 0.66 11.75
CA TYR A 317 -2.38 0.55 10.58
C TYR A 317 -3.50 -0.50 10.76
N LEU A 318 -3.26 -1.58 11.52
CA LEU A 318 -4.32 -2.57 11.80
C LEU A 318 -5.33 -2.05 12.83
N GLU A 319 -4.90 -1.26 13.81
CA GLU A 319 -5.81 -0.63 14.77
C GLU A 319 -6.68 0.42 14.08
N ASP A 320 -6.14 1.23 13.17
CA ASP A 320 -6.96 2.14 12.36
C ASP A 320 -7.94 1.36 11.47
N TRP A 321 -7.44 0.35 10.75
CA TRP A 321 -8.28 -0.44 9.86
C TRP A 321 -9.40 -1.17 10.62
N ARG A 322 -9.13 -1.70 11.82
CA ARG A 322 -10.17 -2.27 12.69
C ARG A 322 -11.31 -1.28 12.98
N ARG A 323 -10.98 -0.02 13.27
CA ARG A 323 -11.98 1.04 13.50
C ARG A 323 -12.74 1.40 12.23
N ARG A 324 -12.06 1.34 11.07
CA ARG A 324 -12.67 1.56 9.76
C ARG A 324 -13.65 0.43 9.41
N MET A 325 -13.30 -0.82 9.67
CA MET A 325 -14.19 -1.99 9.45
C MET A 325 -15.50 -1.87 10.24
N ASP A 326 -15.45 -1.35 11.46
CA ASP A 326 -16.63 -1.11 12.31
C ASP A 326 -17.69 -0.22 11.62
N ARG A 327 -17.27 0.70 10.73
CA ARG A 327 -18.17 1.60 9.99
C ARG A 327 -19.11 0.86 9.05
N ALA A 328 -18.78 -0.36 8.61
CA ALA A 328 -19.65 -1.15 7.75
C ALA A 328 -20.85 -1.76 8.50
N ILE A 329 -20.79 -1.86 9.84
CA ILE A 329 -21.82 -2.55 10.64
C ILE A 329 -22.50 -1.67 11.70
N LYS A 330 -21.88 -0.54 12.06
CA LYS A 330 -22.42 0.44 13.01
C LYS A 330 -22.61 1.74 12.23
N PRO A 331 -23.83 2.16 11.85
CA PRO A 331 -24.04 3.44 11.18
C PRO A 331 -23.78 4.65 12.08
#